data_AF-A0A1I7EBS2-F1
#
_entry.id   AF-A0A1I7EBS2-F1
#
_cell.length_a   1.000
_cell.length_b   1.000
_cell.length_c   1.000
_cell.angle_alpha   90.00
_cell.angle_beta   90.00
_cell.angle_gamma   90.00
#
_symmetry.space_group_name_H-M   'P 1'
#
loop_
_entity.id
_entity.type
_entity.pdbx_description
1 polymer ?
#
loop_
_entity_poly.entity_id
_entity_poly.type
_entity_poly.pdbx_seq_one_letter_code
_entity_poly.pdbx_strand_id
1 'polypeptide(L)'
;MMNRISVRLPVEGLLFWKLSGREALSEPFTLALTVLGTDARIDRSRLLGQPVTVAVPTQTGTRYFNGKVTRVAVSATELSGTRYAVYQLTAEPDVWPMKRDRNLRIFQGQTVPQIVKTLLGEYQVNLEDRLTGSYRVWDYCVQYQESS
;
A
#
# COMPACT_ATOMS: atom_id res chain seq x y z
N MET A 1 -28.02 -0.84 10.96
CA MET A 1 -27.08 -1.42 9.99
C MET A 1 -25.66 -1.19 10.51
N MET A 2 -24.82 -2.22 10.63
CA MET A 2 -23.56 -2.16 11.41
C MET A 2 -22.57 -1.15 10.83
N ASN A 3 -22.46 0.00 11.51
CA ASN A 3 -21.55 1.09 11.18
C ASN A 3 -20.12 0.81 11.69
N ARG A 4 -19.59 -0.39 11.38
CA ARG A 4 -18.31 -0.85 11.91
C ARG A 4 -17.23 -0.87 10.83
N ILE A 5 -16.04 -0.41 11.17
CA ILE A 5 -14.85 -0.55 10.34
C ILE A 5 -14.57 -2.04 10.14
N SER A 6 -14.33 -2.44 8.89
CA SER A 6 -13.97 -3.81 8.54
C SER A 6 -12.66 -3.85 7.78
N VAL A 7 -11.97 -4.98 7.86
CA VAL A 7 -10.68 -5.20 7.20
C VAL A 7 -10.79 -6.48 6.39
N ARG A 8 -10.41 -6.40 5.11
CA ARG A 8 -10.24 -7.57 4.25
C ARG A 8 -8.76 -7.89 4.16
N LEU A 9 -8.41 -9.10 4.59
CA LEU A 9 -7.06 -9.67 4.61
C LEU A 9 -7.14 -11.09 4.01
N PRO A 10 -6.00 -11.64 3.55
CA PRO A 10 -5.92 -13.02 3.05
C PRO A 10 -6.10 -14.10 4.13
N VAL A 11 -6.22 -13.68 5.39
CA VAL A 11 -6.44 -14.53 6.56
C VAL A 11 -7.68 -14.04 7.30
N GLU A 12 -8.43 -14.98 7.87
CA GLU A 12 -9.63 -14.70 8.63
C GLU A 12 -9.36 -14.62 10.14
N GLY A 13 -10.36 -14.21 10.92
CA GLY A 13 -10.28 -14.18 12.39
C GLY A 13 -9.54 -12.98 12.98
N LEU A 14 -9.12 -12.02 12.15
CA LEU A 14 -8.50 -10.76 12.59
C LEU A 14 -9.55 -9.66 12.75
N LEU A 15 -9.54 -9.01 13.92
CA LEU A 15 -10.45 -7.93 14.29
C LEU A 15 -9.75 -6.58 14.14
N PHE A 16 -10.45 -5.62 13.55
CA PHE A 16 -9.98 -4.24 13.49
C PHE A 16 -9.78 -3.67 14.89
N TRP A 17 -8.64 -3.02 15.14
CA TRP A 17 -8.42 -2.27 16.37
C TRP A 17 -8.09 -0.80 16.12
N LYS A 18 -7.12 -0.51 15.26
CA LYS A 18 -6.67 0.88 15.01
C LYS A 18 -6.16 1.04 13.58
N LEU A 19 -6.43 2.19 12.99
CA LEU A 19 -5.79 2.67 11.77
C LEU A 19 -5.21 4.06 12.04
N SER A 20 -3.99 4.30 11.58
CA SER A 20 -3.33 5.60 11.58
C SER A 20 -2.42 5.69 10.36
N GLY A 21 -2.12 6.89 9.86
CA GLY A 21 -1.24 7.01 8.70
C GLY A 21 -1.15 8.43 8.17
N ARG A 22 -0.42 8.58 7.07
CA ARG A 22 -0.24 9.84 6.35
C ARG A 22 -0.51 9.65 4.87
N GLU A 23 -1.27 10.57 4.31
CA GLU A 23 -1.50 10.76 2.88
C GLU A 23 -1.09 12.20 2.54
N ALA A 24 -0.47 12.41 1.37
CA ALA A 24 -0.16 13.74 0.86
C ALA A 24 -0.16 13.72 -0.67
N LEU A 25 -0.39 14.89 -1.27
CA LEU A 25 -0.38 15.01 -2.73
C LEU A 25 1.02 14.71 -3.26
N SER A 26 1.10 13.87 -4.29
CA SER A 26 2.37 13.45 -4.92
C SER A 26 3.36 12.74 -3.98
N GLU A 27 2.90 12.23 -2.84
CA GLU A 27 3.68 11.37 -1.95
C GLU A 27 2.97 10.00 -1.79
N PRO A 28 3.71 8.89 -1.82
CA PRO A 28 3.13 7.58 -1.49
C PRO A 28 2.70 7.57 -0.02
N PHE A 29 1.47 7.12 0.24
CA PHE A 29 0.95 7.05 1.60
C PHE A 29 1.65 5.95 2.42
N THR A 30 1.53 6.05 3.75
CA THR A 30 1.89 4.98 4.67
C THR A 30 0.81 4.83 5.73
N LEU A 31 0.22 3.64 5.82
CA LEU A 31 -0.84 3.32 6.78
C LEU A 31 -0.33 2.27 7.77
N ALA A 32 -0.43 2.58 9.06
CA ALA A 32 -0.25 1.64 10.16
C ALA A 32 -1.62 1.10 10.60
N LEU A 33 -1.87 -0.17 10.29
CA LEU A 33 -3.07 -0.91 10.66
C LEU A 33 -2.75 -1.87 11.81
N THR A 34 -3.51 -1.79 12.89
CA THR A 34 -3.45 -2.73 14.01
C THR A 34 -4.69 -3.60 14.01
N VAL A 35 -4.49 -4.91 13.98
CA VAL A 35 -5.55 -5.91 14.07
C VAL A 35 -5.25 -6.92 15.18
N LEU A 36 -6.31 -7.45 15.79
CA LEU A 36 -6.26 -8.39 16.91
C LEU A 36 -6.67 -9.78 16.45
N GLY A 37 -5.92 -10.79 16.86
CA GLY A 37 -6.29 -12.20 16.72
C GLY A 37 -6.36 -12.87 18.08
N THR A 38 -7.31 -13.79 18.26
CA THR A 38 -7.35 -14.70 19.42
C THR A 38 -6.38 -15.88 19.25
N ASP A 39 -5.99 -16.20 18.02
CA ASP A 39 -4.93 -17.17 17.71
C ASP A 39 -3.61 -16.45 17.35
N ALA A 40 -2.55 -16.75 18.09
CA ALA A 40 -1.21 -16.22 17.87
C ALA A 40 -0.42 -16.95 16.76
N ARG A 41 -0.97 -18.03 16.20
CA ARG A 41 -0.30 -18.92 15.23
C ARG A 41 -0.61 -18.57 13.77
N ILE A 42 -1.24 -17.42 13.50
CA ILE A 42 -1.49 -17.00 12.11
C ILE A 42 -0.14 -16.88 11.39
N ASP A 43 -0.05 -17.56 10.25
CA ASP A 43 1.13 -17.50 9.41
C ASP A 43 1.29 -16.08 8.84
N ARG A 44 2.33 -15.40 9.33
CA ARG A 44 2.68 -14.02 8.97
C ARG A 44 3.11 -13.92 7.51
N SER A 45 3.66 -14.99 6.94
CA SER A 45 4.10 -15.02 5.55
C SER A 45 2.92 -14.86 4.59
N ARG A 46 1.72 -15.30 5.02
CA ARG A 46 0.47 -15.10 4.28
C ARG A 46 -0.05 -13.68 4.31
N LEU A 47 0.45 -12.82 5.19
CA LEU A 47 0.07 -11.40 5.24
C LEU A 47 1.02 -10.55 4.41
N LEU A 48 2.33 -10.82 4.49
CA LEU A 48 3.35 -10.01 3.83
C LEU A 48 3.18 -10.05 2.30
N GLY A 49 3.26 -8.88 1.66
CA GLY A 49 3.10 -8.73 0.22
C GLY A 49 1.68 -8.92 -0.30
N GLN A 50 0.70 -9.20 0.56
CA GLN A 50 -0.69 -9.34 0.16
C GLN A 50 -1.45 -8.01 0.24
N PRO A 51 -2.51 -7.82 -0.55
CA PRO A 51 -3.36 -6.65 -0.45
C PRO A 51 -4.15 -6.65 0.86
N VAL A 52 -4.36 -5.48 1.42
CA VAL A 52 -5.25 -5.22 2.54
C VAL A 52 -6.21 -4.08 2.19
N THR A 53 -7.48 -4.24 2.53
CA THR A 53 -8.49 -3.19 2.36
C THR A 53 -9.18 -2.91 3.68
N VAL A 54 -9.11 -1.67 4.14
CA VAL A 54 -9.88 -1.19 5.29
C VAL A 54 -11.09 -0.43 4.76
N ALA A 55 -12.29 -0.87 5.13
CA ALA A 55 -13.54 -0.22 4.78
C ALA A 55 -14.05 0.57 6.00
N VAL A 56 -14.13 1.89 5.85
CA VAL A 56 -14.55 2.82 6.90
C VAL A 56 -15.92 3.40 6.52
N PRO A 57 -16.99 3.05 7.24
CA PRO A 57 -18.29 3.67 7.05
C PRO A 57 -18.23 5.17 7.35
N THR A 58 -18.79 5.99 6.46
CA THR A 58 -18.93 7.44 6.58
C THR A 58 -20.40 7.83 6.43
N GLN A 59 -20.73 9.12 6.61
CA GLN A 59 -22.10 9.61 6.44
C GLN A 59 -22.62 9.47 5.00
N THR A 60 -21.72 9.49 4.01
CA THR A 60 -22.05 9.51 2.58
C THR A 60 -21.80 8.18 1.88
N GLY A 61 -21.35 7.15 2.60
CA GLY A 61 -21.04 5.85 2.02
C GLY A 61 -19.93 5.13 2.78
N THR A 62 -19.12 4.35 2.08
CA THR A 62 -17.95 3.68 2.66
C THR A 62 -16.69 4.18 1.98
N ARG A 63 -15.74 4.69 2.75
CA ARG A 63 -14.40 5.04 2.27
C ARG A 63 -13.51 3.80 2.37
N TYR A 64 -12.78 3.51 1.31
CA TYR A 64 -11.84 2.39 1.26
C TYR A 64 -10.40 2.90 1.33
N PHE A 65 -9.59 2.26 2.16
CA PHE A 65 -8.13 2.38 2.15
C PHE A 65 -7.58 1.05 1.67
N ASN A 66 -6.96 1.04 0.50
CA ASN A 66 -6.37 -0.15 -0.10
C ASN A 66 -4.86 0.04 -0.22
N GLY A 67 -4.09 -1.00 0.10
CA GLY A 67 -2.65 -1.02 -0.08
C GLY A 67 -2.10 -2.42 0.07
N LYS A 68 -0.79 -2.56 -0.09
CA LYS A 68 -0.05 -3.81 0.05
C LYS A 68 0.64 -3.85 1.40
N VAL A 69 0.59 -4.98 2.11
CA VAL A 69 1.27 -5.15 3.39
C VAL A 69 2.78 -5.26 3.16
N THR A 70 3.55 -4.28 3.58
CA THR A 70 5.02 -4.21 3.38
C THR A 70 5.81 -4.58 4.63
N ARG A 71 5.17 -4.55 5.81
CA ARG A 71 5.76 -4.96 7.07
C ARG A 71 4.71 -5.57 7.97
N VAL A 72 5.11 -6.60 8.72
CA VAL A 72 4.30 -7.26 9.75
C VAL A 72 5.13 -7.31 11.03
N ALA A 73 4.58 -6.78 12.12
CA ALA A 73 5.11 -6.96 13.47
C ALA A 73 4.03 -7.59 14.35
N VAL A 74 4.43 -8.43 15.31
CA VAL A 74 3.50 -9.12 16.20
C VAL A 74 3.94 -8.93 17.65
N SER A 75 2.99 -8.54 18.48
CA SER A 75 3.13 -8.46 19.92
C SER A 75 1.92 -9.10 20.61
N ALA A 76 1.89 -9.07 21.94
CA ALA A 76 0.74 -9.54 22.71
C ALA A 76 0.23 -8.41 23.60
N THR A 77 -1.08 -8.37 23.81
CA THR A 77 -1.74 -7.46 24.75
C THR A 77 -2.81 -8.20 25.51
N GLU A 78 -3.13 -7.75 26.71
CA GLU A 78 -4.31 -8.20 27.44
C GLU A 78 -5.37 -7.10 27.42
N LEU A 79 -6.60 -7.46 27.08
CA LEU A 79 -7.76 -6.55 27.02
C LEU A 79 -8.90 -7.22 27.77
N SER A 80 -9.34 -6.61 28.86
CA SER A 80 -10.47 -7.10 29.67
C SER A 80 -10.32 -8.57 30.08
N GLY A 81 -9.12 -9.00 30.48
CA GLY A 81 -8.83 -10.38 30.90
C GLY A 81 -8.65 -11.39 29.75
N THR A 82 -8.75 -10.96 28.49
CA THR A 82 -8.46 -11.80 27.33
C THR A 82 -7.11 -11.43 26.73
N ARG A 83 -6.23 -12.42 26.52
CA ARG A 83 -4.95 -12.23 25.83
C ARG A 83 -5.15 -12.28 24.32
N TYR A 84 -4.73 -11.23 23.62
CA TYR A 84 -4.77 -11.13 22.18
C TYR A 84 -3.36 -11.09 21.58
N ALA A 85 -3.22 -11.69 20.39
CA ALA A 85 -2.10 -11.41 19.50
C ALA A 85 -2.39 -10.12 18.72
N VAL A 86 -1.46 -9.17 18.77
CA VAL A 86 -1.56 -7.87 18.11
C VAL A 86 -0.71 -7.91 16.86
N TYR A 87 -1.33 -7.79 15.70
CA TYR A 87 -0.65 -7.71 14.42
C TYR A 87 -0.62 -6.25 13.96
N GLN A 88 0.58 -5.69 13.91
CA GLN A 88 0.84 -4.35 13.37
C GLN A 88 1.31 -4.50 11.93
N LEU A 89 0.48 -4.02 11.01
CA LEU A 89 0.70 -4.08 9.57
C LEU A 89 1.04 -2.68 9.06
N THR A 90 2.10 -2.57 8.28
CA THR A 90 2.33 -1.38 7.45
C THR A 90 1.77 -1.66 6.06
N ALA A 91 0.84 -0.82 5.60
CA ALA A 91 0.27 -0.87 4.26
C ALA A 91 0.69 0.36 3.45
N GLU A 92 1.20 0.13 2.25
CA GLU A 92 1.76 1.14 1.35
C GLU A 92 1.21 0.92 -0.08
N PRO A 93 1.24 1.94 -0.96
CA PRO A 93 0.71 1.82 -2.32
C PRO A 93 1.55 0.89 -3.20
N ASP A 94 1.00 0.51 -4.35
CA ASP A 94 1.65 -0.39 -5.32
C ASP A 94 2.95 0.17 -5.91
N VAL A 95 3.22 1.49 -5.77
CA VAL A 95 4.50 2.11 -6.15
C VAL A 95 5.62 1.85 -5.14
N TRP A 96 5.32 1.30 -3.96
CA TRP A 96 6.33 1.05 -2.93
C TRP A 96 7.50 0.14 -3.38
N PRO A 97 7.30 -0.96 -4.12
CA PRO A 97 8.39 -1.82 -4.55
C PRO A 97 9.41 -1.09 -5.42
N MET A 98 9.00 -0.02 -6.12
CA MET A 98 9.88 0.82 -6.93
C MET A 98 10.93 1.57 -6.10
N LYS A 99 10.74 1.68 -4.78
CA LYS A 99 11.74 2.22 -3.85
C LYS A 99 12.80 1.19 -3.44
N ARG A 100 12.66 -0.06 -3.86
CA ARG A 100 13.47 -1.20 -3.40
C ARG A 100 14.43 -1.73 -4.46
N ASP A 101 14.32 -1.25 -5.68
CA ASP A 101 15.29 -1.50 -6.73
C ASP A 101 16.28 -0.33 -6.88
N ARG A 102 17.26 -0.56 -7.76
CA ARG A 102 18.20 0.45 -8.21
C ARG A 102 18.57 0.12 -9.65
N ASN A 103 18.36 1.06 -10.55
CA ASN A 103 18.38 0.82 -11.98
C ASN A 103 19.37 1.74 -12.73
N LEU A 104 19.74 1.30 -13.93
CA LEU A 104 20.58 2.00 -14.90
C LEU A 104 19.92 1.86 -16.27
N ARG A 105 19.27 2.92 -16.76
CA ARG A 105 18.44 2.84 -17.98
C ARG A 105 18.56 4.10 -18.80
N ILE A 106 18.41 3.95 -20.12
CA ILE A 106 18.41 5.04 -21.08
C ILE A 106 17.05 5.02 -21.79
N PHE A 107 16.39 6.18 -21.80
CA PHE A 107 15.17 6.44 -22.56
C PHE A 107 15.48 7.45 -23.66
N GLN A 108 15.10 7.16 -24.90
CA GLN A 108 15.33 8.02 -26.05
C GLN A 108 14.05 8.17 -26.86
N GLY A 109 13.83 9.37 -27.42
CA GLY A 109 12.67 9.66 -28.26
C GLY A 109 11.33 9.55 -27.53
N GLN A 110 11.31 9.77 -26.22
CA GLN A 110 10.11 9.62 -25.37
C GLN A 110 9.81 10.87 -24.55
N THR A 111 8.53 11.09 -24.27
CA THR A 111 8.05 12.11 -23.32
C THR A 111 8.15 11.57 -21.88
N VAL A 112 8.20 12.48 -20.89
CA VAL A 112 8.20 12.06 -19.47
C VAL A 112 6.99 11.19 -19.11
N PRO A 113 5.74 11.50 -19.51
CA PRO A 113 4.62 10.61 -19.25
C PRO A 113 4.78 9.20 -19.85
N GLN A 114 5.41 9.05 -21.02
CA GLN A 114 5.68 7.72 -21.59
C GLN A 114 6.70 6.94 -20.76
N ILE A 115 7.76 7.61 -20.30
CA ILE A 115 8.77 7.01 -19.41
C ILE A 115 8.11 6.57 -18.10
N VAL A 116 7.35 7.45 -17.45
CA VAL A 116 6.64 7.15 -16.20
C VAL A 116 5.66 5.99 -16.38
N LYS A 117 4.88 5.95 -17.46
CA LYS A 117 3.97 4.83 -17.75
C LYS A 117 4.71 3.51 -17.96
N THR A 118 5.89 3.55 -18.59
CA THR A 118 6.74 2.36 -18.77
C THR A 118 7.18 1.84 -17.40
N LEU A 119 7.74 2.71 -16.56
CA LEU A 119 8.17 2.36 -15.21
C LEU A 119 7.00 1.80 -14.37
N LEU A 120 5.87 2.50 -14.31
CA LEU A 120 4.69 2.03 -13.57
C LEU A 120 4.15 0.69 -14.10
N GLY A 121 4.19 0.48 -15.43
CA GLY A 121 3.73 -0.75 -16.07
C GLY A 121 4.57 -1.98 -15.72
N GLU A 122 5.90 -1.83 -15.59
CA GLU A 122 6.79 -2.91 -15.15
C GLU A 122 6.44 -3.45 -13.76
N TYR A 123 5.93 -2.58 -12.89
CA TYR A 123 5.49 -2.91 -11.53
C TYR A 123 3.98 -3.19 -11.45
N GLN A 124 3.29 -3.26 -12.59
CA GLN A 124 1.85 -3.53 -12.69
C GLN A 124 1.00 -2.52 -11.90
N VAL A 125 1.46 -1.28 -11.79
CA VAL A 125 0.73 -0.22 -11.10
C VAL A 125 -0.42 0.25 -11.98
N ASN A 126 -1.65 0.15 -11.47
CA ASN A 126 -2.82 0.68 -12.15
C ASN A 126 -2.80 2.21 -12.11
N LEU A 127 -2.90 2.84 -13.28
CA LEU A 127 -2.84 4.30 -13.41
C LEU A 127 -4.02 4.81 -14.25
N GLU A 128 -4.44 6.04 -13.94
CA GLU A 128 -5.38 6.80 -14.76
C GLU A 128 -4.65 8.04 -15.29
N ASP A 129 -4.58 8.19 -16.61
CA ASP A 129 -3.98 9.37 -17.22
C ASP A 129 -5.02 10.48 -17.35
N ARG A 130 -4.81 11.57 -16.62
CA ARG A 130 -5.62 12.80 -16.67
C ARG A 130 -4.80 14.03 -17.04
N LEU A 131 -3.66 13.84 -17.70
CA LEU A 131 -2.82 14.94 -18.13
C LEU A 131 -3.48 15.67 -19.30
N THR A 132 -3.55 17.01 -19.21
CA THR A 132 -4.16 17.86 -20.25
C THR A 132 -3.14 18.68 -21.04
N GLY A 133 -1.88 18.70 -20.59
CA GLY A 133 -0.80 19.43 -21.23
C GLY A 133 -0.12 18.65 -22.36
N SER A 134 0.63 19.37 -23.20
CA SER A 134 1.58 18.77 -24.14
C SER A 134 2.96 18.66 -23.50
N TYR A 135 3.63 17.52 -23.66
CA TYR A 135 4.93 17.26 -23.06
C TYR A 135 5.99 17.12 -24.14
N ARG A 136 7.15 17.74 -23.93
CA ARG A 136 8.26 17.63 -24.87
C ARG A 136 8.77 16.19 -24.97
N VAL A 137 9.28 15.84 -26.13
CA VAL A 137 10.06 14.62 -26.34
C VAL A 137 11.50 14.87 -25.88
N TRP A 138 12.07 13.91 -25.18
CA TRP A 138 13.48 13.91 -24.80
C TRP A 138 14.26 13.02 -25.76
N ASP A 139 15.28 13.57 -26.39
CA ASP A 139 16.20 12.80 -27.24
C ASP A 139 17.01 11.79 -26.42
N TYR A 140 17.33 12.16 -25.18
CA TYR A 140 18.10 11.35 -24.24
C TYR A 140 17.74 11.68 -22.79
N CYS A 141 17.32 10.66 -22.04
CA CYS A 141 17.01 10.73 -20.61
C CYS A 141 17.56 9.48 -19.92
N VAL A 142 18.23 9.64 -18.78
CA VAL A 142 18.90 8.55 -18.07
C VAL A 142 18.33 8.42 -16.67
N GLN A 143 18.02 7.20 -16.26
CA GLN A 143 17.87 6.82 -14.86
C GLN A 143 19.22 6.25 -14.41
N TYR A 144 19.97 6.97 -13.56
CA TYR A 144 21.36 6.62 -13.24
C TYR A 144 21.54 6.27 -11.77
N GLN A 145 21.64 4.98 -11.48
CA GLN A 145 21.84 4.46 -10.12
C GLN A 145 20.83 5.01 -9.11
N GLU A 146 19.58 5.17 -9.53
CA GLU A 146 18.46 5.56 -8.69
C GLU A 146 17.37 4.50 -8.74
N SER A 147 16.49 4.51 -7.76
CA SER A 147 15.32 3.63 -7.75
C SER A 147 14.34 4.05 -8.84
N SER A 148 13.47 3.15 -9.27
CA SER A 148 12.42 3.43 -10.25
C SER A 148 11.32 4.37 -9.75
#